data_AF-A0A1R4H5D9-F1
#
_entry.id   AF-A0A1R4H5D9-F1
#
_cell.length_a   1.000
_cell.length_b   1.000
_cell.length_c   1.000
_cell.angle_alpha   90.00
_cell.angle_beta   90.00
_cell.angle_gamma   90.00
#
_symmetry.space_group_name_H-M   'P 1'
#
loop_
_entity.id
_entity.type
_entity.pdbx_description
1 polymer ?
#
loop_
_entity_poly.entity_id
_entity_poly.type
_entity_poly.pdbx_seq_one_letter_code
_entity_poly.pdbx_strand_id
1 'polypeptide(L)'
;MRNISAIALQCAQYAIEANFYVSLLMMSVGSLLSLTENYSIFEFNVDLYGELANNLRSIMAYLALTEIMVFLFCFLTKQYQHFIFVGFFLIVMIGSVQFYGEINSIETDPNLDLCLLYAGLSHILFGTLAVYKNKRILESPK
;
A
#
# COMPACT_ATOMS: atom_id res chain seq x y z
N MET A 1 -7.19 38.29 -1.43
CA MET A 1 -7.60 37.25 -0.45
C MET A 1 -7.53 35.90 -1.16
N ARG A 2 -6.75 34.94 -0.64
CA ARG A 2 -6.77 33.56 -1.18
C ARG A 2 -8.17 32.99 -0.99
N ASN A 3 -8.71 32.39 -2.04
CA ASN A 3 -10.04 31.78 -2.03
C ASN A 3 -10.03 30.58 -1.05
N ILE A 4 -10.98 30.50 -0.13
CA ILE A 4 -11.03 29.45 0.93
C ILE A 4 -11.01 28.04 0.31
N SER A 5 -11.68 27.88 -0.84
CA SER A 5 -11.68 26.65 -1.63
C SER A 5 -10.28 26.22 -2.08
N ALA A 6 -9.41 27.16 -2.43
CA ALA A 6 -8.04 26.86 -2.85
C ALA A 6 -7.18 26.39 -1.68
N ILE A 7 -7.37 26.97 -0.49
CA ILE A 7 -6.68 26.55 0.73
C ILE A 7 -7.15 25.15 1.13
N ALA A 8 -8.46 24.90 1.15
CA ALA A 8 -9.03 23.60 1.49
C ALA A 8 -8.52 22.50 0.55
N LEU A 9 -8.50 22.76 -0.76
CA LEU A 9 -7.96 21.82 -1.75
C LEU A 9 -6.47 21.54 -1.50
N GLN A 10 -5.67 22.58 -1.23
CA GLN A 10 -4.25 22.43 -0.95
C GLN A 10 -4.01 21.59 0.32
N CYS A 11 -4.76 21.81 1.39
CA CYS A 11 -4.71 21.00 2.61
C CYS A 11 -5.07 19.53 2.33
N ALA A 12 -6.13 19.28 1.57
CA ALA A 12 -6.53 17.92 1.19
C ALA A 12 -5.43 17.20 0.40
N GLN A 13 -4.77 17.91 -0.52
CA GLN A 13 -3.66 17.34 -1.28
C GLN A 13 -2.47 16.95 -0.40
N TYR A 14 -2.10 17.78 0.58
CA TYR A 14 -1.05 17.45 1.53
C TYR A 14 -1.44 16.28 2.44
N ALA A 15 -2.70 16.22 2.88
CA ALA A 15 -3.20 15.11 3.69
C ALA A 15 -3.13 13.78 2.93
N ILE A 16 -3.52 13.76 1.64
CA ILE A 16 -3.43 12.56 0.78
C ILE A 16 -1.97 12.12 0.61
N GLU A 17 -1.07 13.06 0.36
CA GLU A 17 0.35 12.77 0.18
C GLU A 17 1.02 12.26 1.47
N ALA A 18 0.73 12.88 2.62
CA ALA A 18 1.20 12.41 3.92
C ALA A 18 0.66 11.01 4.23
N ASN A 19 -0.64 10.77 4.00
CA ASN A 19 -1.27 9.47 4.19
C ASN A 19 -0.63 8.38 3.32
N PHE A 20 -0.26 8.71 2.07
CA PHE A 20 0.46 7.78 1.21
C PHE A 20 1.83 7.40 1.77
N TYR A 21 2.63 8.35 2.26
CA TYR A 21 3.92 8.02 2.87
C TYR A 21 3.76 7.18 4.15
N VAL A 22 2.74 7.46 4.97
CA VAL A 22 2.42 6.64 6.14
C VAL A 22 2.05 5.22 5.72
N SER A 23 1.20 5.07 4.70
CA SER A 23 0.83 3.77 4.15
C SER A 23 2.03 3.01 3.59
N LEU A 24 2.91 3.67 2.81
CA LEU A 24 4.11 3.06 2.26
C LEU A 24 5.05 2.56 3.37
N LEU A 25 5.26 3.37 4.41
CA LEU A 25 6.08 2.99 5.56
C LEU A 25 5.43 1.83 6.32
N MET A 26 4.12 1.89 6.56
CA MET A 26 3.39 0.84 7.24
C MET A 26 3.49 -0.48 6.47
N MET A 27 3.30 -0.48 5.15
CA MET A 27 3.45 -1.68 4.33
C MET A 27 4.89 -2.19 4.32
N SER A 28 5.86 -1.31 4.08
CA SER A 28 7.26 -1.73 3.95
C SER A 28 7.82 -2.22 5.29
N VAL A 29 7.67 -1.42 6.34
CA VAL A 29 8.18 -1.76 7.68
C VAL A 29 7.35 -2.87 8.31
N GLY A 30 6.02 -2.80 8.24
CA GLY A 30 5.14 -3.85 8.78
C GLY A 30 5.40 -5.21 8.14
N SER A 31 5.61 -5.24 6.83
CA SER A 31 5.90 -6.50 6.10
C SER A 31 7.35 -6.98 6.24
N LEU A 32 8.28 -6.13 6.70
CA LEU A 32 9.61 -6.58 7.12
C LEU A 32 9.61 -7.08 8.56
N LEU A 33 8.89 -6.38 9.46
CA LEU A 33 8.75 -6.77 10.86
C LEU A 33 7.99 -8.08 11.02
N SER A 34 7.10 -8.43 10.07
CA SER A 34 6.44 -9.74 10.02
C SER A 34 7.39 -10.93 9.93
N LEU A 35 8.66 -10.70 9.55
CA LEU A 35 9.69 -11.74 9.51
C LEU A 35 10.24 -12.10 10.90
N THR A 36 10.04 -11.23 11.87
CA THR A 36 10.48 -11.42 13.26
C THR A 36 9.31 -11.78 14.16
N GLU A 37 9.44 -12.86 14.92
CA GLU A 37 8.38 -13.36 15.81
C GLU A 37 8.01 -12.36 16.92
N ASN A 38 8.97 -11.58 17.40
CA ASN A 38 8.75 -10.65 18.52
C ASN A 38 8.23 -9.26 18.11
N TYR A 39 8.21 -8.95 16.81
CA TYR A 39 7.91 -7.61 16.30
C TYR A 39 6.86 -7.60 15.19
N SER A 40 6.36 -8.78 14.80
CA SER A 40 5.28 -8.88 13.83
C SER A 40 4.02 -8.21 14.39
N ILE A 41 3.46 -7.29 13.59
CA ILE A 41 2.14 -6.69 13.85
C ILE A 41 0.99 -7.58 13.34
N PHE A 42 1.32 -8.70 12.69
CA PHE A 42 0.37 -9.69 12.20
C PHE A 42 0.54 -11.00 12.97
N GLU A 43 -0.57 -11.70 13.20
CA GLU A 43 -0.59 -12.98 13.90
C GLU A 43 -0.43 -14.15 12.93
N PHE A 44 0.83 -14.59 12.75
CA PHE A 44 1.14 -15.85 12.08
C PHE A 44 1.27 -16.96 13.12
N ASN A 45 0.15 -17.51 13.61
CA ASN A 45 0.07 -18.70 14.48
C ASN A 45 0.82 -19.92 13.91
N VAL A 46 2.11 -20.05 14.22
CA VAL A 46 3.01 -21.09 13.66
C VAL A 46 2.47 -22.51 13.88
N ASP A 47 1.76 -22.73 15.01
CA ASP A 47 1.13 -24.01 15.36
C ASP A 47 -0.08 -24.36 14.47
N LEU A 48 -0.76 -23.36 13.88
CA LEU A 48 -1.86 -23.54 12.93
C LEU A 48 -1.39 -23.52 11.47
N TYR A 49 -0.34 -22.75 11.17
CA TYR A 49 0.07 -22.47 9.80
C TYR A 49 1.20 -23.35 9.27
N GLY A 50 2.02 -23.97 10.11
CA GLY A 50 3.11 -24.87 9.68
C GLY A 50 3.98 -24.27 8.56
N GLU A 51 4.10 -24.97 7.43
CA GLU A 51 4.87 -24.50 6.26
C GLU A 51 4.29 -23.24 5.61
N LEU A 52 3.00 -22.95 5.79
CA LEU A 52 2.37 -21.76 5.20
C LEU A 52 2.79 -20.47 5.91
N ALA A 53 3.07 -20.50 7.22
CA ALA A 53 3.55 -19.30 7.91
C ALA A 53 4.82 -18.77 7.23
N ASN A 54 5.70 -19.66 6.78
CA ASN A 54 6.90 -19.28 6.04
C ASN A 54 6.59 -18.72 4.64
N ASN A 55 5.61 -19.28 3.93
CA ASN A 55 5.18 -18.75 2.63
C ASN A 55 4.56 -17.37 2.76
N LEU A 56 3.71 -17.16 3.76
CA LEU A 56 3.06 -15.87 4.00
C LEU A 56 4.09 -14.82 4.45
N ARG A 57 5.01 -15.18 5.35
CA ARG A 57 6.17 -14.34 5.70
C ARG A 57 7.00 -13.98 4.47
N SER A 58 7.23 -14.93 3.56
CA SER A 58 7.97 -14.69 2.31
C SER A 58 7.22 -13.73 1.37
N ILE A 59 5.91 -13.88 1.23
CA ILE A 59 5.06 -12.96 0.47
C ILE A 59 5.15 -11.55 1.05
N MET A 60 5.10 -11.40 2.38
CA MET A 60 5.24 -10.10 3.04
C MET A 60 6.61 -9.46 2.75
N ALA A 61 7.70 -10.23 2.81
CA ALA A 61 9.02 -9.72 2.42
C ALA A 61 9.07 -9.26 0.96
N TYR A 62 8.52 -10.06 0.04
CA TYR A 62 8.44 -9.67 -1.37
C TYR A 62 7.59 -8.43 -1.57
N LEU A 63 6.52 -8.28 -0.80
CA LEU A 63 5.66 -7.11 -0.87
C LEU A 63 6.39 -5.85 -0.40
N ALA A 64 7.14 -5.91 0.72
CA ALA A 64 7.97 -4.80 1.18
C ALA A 64 9.00 -4.36 0.13
N LEU A 65 9.71 -5.32 -0.46
CA LEU A 65 10.71 -5.03 -1.49
C LEU A 65 10.07 -4.44 -2.75
N THR A 66 8.93 -4.97 -3.17
CA THR A 66 8.18 -4.48 -4.32
C THR A 66 7.68 -3.05 -4.09
N GLU A 67 7.12 -2.76 -2.91
CA GLU A 67 6.68 -1.42 -2.51
C GLU A 67 7.82 -0.40 -2.60
N ILE A 68 8.98 -0.72 -2.01
CA ILE A 68 10.16 0.14 -2.06
C ILE A 68 10.63 0.35 -3.51
N MET A 69 10.72 -0.71 -4.30
CA MET A 69 11.18 -0.62 -5.69
C MET A 69 10.23 0.19 -6.58
N VAL A 70 8.92 -0.07 -6.48
CA VAL A 70 7.91 0.68 -7.24
C VAL A 70 7.92 2.14 -6.80
N PHE A 71 8.01 2.41 -5.50
CA PHE A 71 8.11 3.77 -4.99
C PHE A 71 9.30 4.51 -5.59
N LEU A 72 10.50 3.94 -5.51
CA LEU A 72 11.72 4.52 -6.06
C LEU A 72 11.59 4.74 -7.58
N PHE A 73 11.10 3.74 -8.31
CA PHE A 73 10.89 3.83 -9.76
C PHE A 73 9.93 4.97 -10.11
N CYS A 74 8.74 5.02 -9.49
CA CYS A 74 7.74 6.04 -9.77
C CYS A 74 8.22 7.44 -9.38
N PHE A 75 8.95 7.56 -8.27
CA PHE A 75 9.47 8.83 -7.79
C PHE A 75 10.55 9.42 -8.71
N LEU A 76 11.46 8.56 -9.21
CA LEU A 76 12.54 8.95 -10.11
C LEU A 76 12.05 9.24 -11.53
N THR A 77 11.15 8.40 -12.05
CA THR A 77 10.64 8.52 -13.43
C THR A 77 9.42 9.43 -13.57
N LYS A 78 8.83 9.87 -12.45
CA LYS A 78 7.58 10.64 -12.38
C LYS A 78 6.36 9.91 -12.98
N GLN A 79 6.44 8.58 -13.08
CA GLN A 79 5.39 7.71 -13.61
C GLN A 79 4.37 7.29 -12.54
N TYR A 80 3.73 8.26 -11.89
CA TYR A 80 2.86 8.04 -10.73
C TYR A 80 1.60 7.22 -11.00
N GLN A 81 1.23 7.04 -12.27
CA GLN A 81 0.12 6.17 -12.68
C GLN A 81 0.27 4.73 -12.18
N HIS A 82 1.49 4.24 -11.99
CA HIS A 82 1.74 2.88 -11.52
C HIS A 82 1.25 2.66 -10.08
N PHE A 83 1.19 3.70 -9.24
CA PHE A 83 0.62 3.57 -7.90
C PHE A 83 -0.87 3.23 -7.93
N ILE A 84 -1.60 3.62 -8.96
CA ILE A 84 -3.01 3.23 -9.12
C ILE A 84 -3.12 1.71 -9.29
N PHE A 85 -2.28 1.14 -10.17
CA PHE A 85 -2.26 -0.30 -10.42
C PHE A 85 -1.80 -1.09 -9.19
N VAL A 86 -0.77 -0.61 -8.47
CA VAL A 86 -0.35 -1.21 -7.20
C VAL A 86 -1.49 -1.20 -6.20
N GLY A 87 -2.20 -0.08 -6.06
CA GLY A 87 -3.30 -0.02 -5.12
C GLY A 87 -4.44 -0.98 -5.44
N PHE A 88 -4.78 -1.16 -6.72
CA PHE A 88 -5.72 -2.21 -7.14
C PHE A 88 -5.21 -3.62 -6.83
N PHE A 89 -3.93 -3.88 -7.09
CA PHE A 89 -3.31 -5.18 -6.81
C PHE A 89 -3.39 -5.52 -5.31
N LEU A 90 -3.09 -4.56 -4.42
CA LEU A 90 -3.20 -4.73 -2.98
C LEU A 90 -4.63 -5.08 -2.52
N ILE A 91 -5.64 -4.43 -3.11
CA ILE A 91 -7.05 -4.74 -2.79
C ILE A 91 -7.44 -6.13 -3.28
N VAL A 92 -7.00 -6.52 -4.48
CA VAL A 92 -7.26 -7.87 -5.04
C VAL A 92 -6.56 -8.97 -4.23
N MET A 93 -5.40 -8.67 -3.63
CA MET A 93 -4.71 -9.61 -2.77
C MET A 93 -5.54 -10.06 -1.57
N ILE A 94 -6.43 -9.22 -1.04
CA ILE A 94 -7.34 -9.59 0.06
C ILE A 94 -8.15 -10.82 -0.33
N GLY A 95 -8.85 -10.77 -1.46
CA GLY A 95 -9.64 -11.90 -1.95
C GLY A 95 -8.78 -13.12 -2.29
N SER A 96 -7.55 -12.90 -2.77
CA SER A 96 -6.61 -13.99 -3.08
C SER A 96 -6.15 -14.73 -1.82
N VAL A 97 -5.82 -13.99 -0.76
CA VAL A 97 -5.40 -14.54 0.54
C VAL A 97 -6.56 -15.25 1.22
N GLN A 98 -7.76 -14.67 1.22
CA GLN A 98 -8.96 -15.29 1.78
C GLN A 98 -9.33 -16.58 1.05
N PHE A 99 -9.36 -16.56 -0.29
CA PHE A 99 -9.68 -17.74 -1.10
C PHE A 99 -8.66 -18.88 -0.88
N TYR A 100 -7.38 -18.53 -0.84
CA TYR A 100 -6.33 -19.49 -0.53
C TYR A 100 -6.46 -20.04 0.90
N GLY A 101 -6.79 -19.18 1.87
CA GLY A 101 -7.07 -19.55 3.24
C GLY A 101 -8.22 -20.56 3.33
N GLU A 102 -9.35 -20.25 2.69
CA GLU A 102 -10.54 -21.09 2.69
C GLU A 102 -10.27 -22.49 2.10
N ILE A 103 -9.61 -22.58 0.95
CA ILE A 103 -9.27 -23.87 0.31
C ILE A 103 -8.42 -24.75 1.22
N ASN A 104 -7.51 -24.14 1.97
CA ASN A 104 -6.56 -24.87 2.82
C ASN A 104 -7.06 -24.99 4.28
N SER A 105 -8.26 -24.51 4.60
CA SER A 105 -8.83 -24.46 5.97
C SER A 105 -7.94 -23.68 6.94
N ILE A 106 -7.50 -22.51 6.48
CA ILE A 106 -6.54 -21.66 7.15
C ILE A 106 -7.21 -20.32 7.44
N GLU A 107 -7.21 -19.95 8.72
CA GLU A 107 -7.72 -18.67 9.18
C GLU A 107 -6.77 -17.56 8.71
N THR A 108 -7.28 -16.43 8.22
CA THR A 108 -6.45 -15.30 7.80
C THR A 108 -6.56 -14.18 8.82
N ASP A 109 -5.44 -13.54 9.17
CA ASP A 109 -5.45 -12.41 10.11
C ASP A 109 -6.25 -11.23 9.53
N PRO A 110 -7.35 -10.79 10.16
CA PRO A 110 -8.16 -9.66 9.69
C PRO A 110 -7.37 -8.35 9.62
N ASN A 111 -6.30 -8.20 10.39
CA ASN A 111 -5.43 -7.03 10.33
C ASN A 111 -4.66 -6.97 9.01
N LEU A 112 -4.36 -8.11 8.38
CA LEU A 112 -3.73 -8.15 7.07
C LEU A 112 -4.68 -7.58 6.01
N ASP A 113 -5.95 -7.96 6.05
CA ASP A 113 -6.98 -7.46 5.12
C ASP A 113 -7.16 -5.94 5.26
N LEU A 114 -7.25 -5.45 6.50
CA LEU A 114 -7.37 -4.02 6.78
C LEU A 114 -6.13 -3.25 6.32
N CYS A 115 -4.95 -3.81 6.55
CA CYS A 115 -3.67 -3.26 6.12
C CYS A 115 -3.59 -3.13 4.60
N LEU A 116 -3.92 -4.20 3.86
CA LEU A 116 -3.95 -4.22 2.40
C LEU A 116 -4.99 -3.26 1.83
N LEU A 117 -6.19 -3.18 2.44
CA LEU A 117 -7.23 -2.26 2.01
C LEU A 117 -6.82 -0.80 2.20
N TYR A 118 -6.32 -0.47 3.40
CA TYR A 118 -5.83 0.88 3.71
C TYR A 118 -4.71 1.29 2.75
N ALA A 119 -3.76 0.38 2.52
CA ALA A 119 -2.65 0.66 1.63
C ALA A 119 -3.08 0.80 0.17
N GLY A 120 -3.96 -0.08 -0.29
CA GLY A 120 -4.50 -0.04 -1.64
C GLY A 120 -5.24 1.26 -1.96
N LEU A 121 -6.11 1.70 -1.05
CA LEU A 121 -6.83 2.97 -1.21
C LEU A 121 -5.87 4.17 -1.16
N SER A 122 -4.88 4.16 -0.26
CA SER A 122 -3.88 5.21 -0.14
C SER A 122 -3.07 5.37 -1.44
N HIS A 123 -2.70 4.26 -2.06
CA HIS A 123 -2.00 4.19 -3.35
C HIS A 123 -2.84 4.74 -4.51
N ILE A 124 -4.11 4.34 -4.61
CA ILE A 124 -5.03 4.82 -5.66
C ILE A 124 -5.26 6.33 -5.52
N LEU A 125 -5.52 6.81 -4.31
CA LEU A 125 -5.76 8.24 -4.05
C LEU A 125 -4.54 9.08 -4.42
N PHE A 126 -3.35 8.68 -3.96
CA PHE A 126 -2.12 9.39 -4.28
C PHE A 126 -1.77 9.34 -5.76
N GLY A 127 -1.83 8.17 -6.39
CA GLY A 127 -1.57 8.01 -7.81
C GLY A 127 -2.49 8.89 -8.67
N THR A 128 -3.79 8.90 -8.35
CA THR A 128 -4.79 9.75 -9.04
C THR A 128 -4.46 11.24 -8.87
N LEU A 129 -4.15 11.66 -7.64
CA LEU A 129 -3.79 13.05 -7.35
C LEU A 129 -2.50 13.47 -8.07
N ALA A 130 -1.48 12.62 -8.08
CA ALA A 130 -0.19 12.90 -8.68
C ALA A 130 -0.28 12.97 -10.21
N VAL A 131 -1.04 12.09 -10.85
CA VAL A 131 -1.33 12.15 -12.30
C VAL A 131 -2.05 13.46 -12.63
N TYR A 132 -3.05 13.85 -11.84
CA TYR A 132 -3.78 15.09 -12.05
C TYR A 132 -2.88 16.33 -11.93
N LYS A 133 -2.02 16.39 -10.90
CA LYS A 133 -1.04 17.47 -10.70
C LYS A 133 -0.05 17.55 -11.86
N ASN A 134 0.49 16.41 -12.29
CA ASN A 134 1.50 16.36 -13.35
C ASN A 134 0.95 16.86 -14.70
N LYS A 135 -0.30 16.47 -15.03
CA LYS A 135 -1.00 16.96 -16.23
C LYS A 135 -1.21 18.48 -16.20
N ARG A 136 -1.65 19.05 -15.07
CA ARG A 136 -1.84 20.51 -14.95
C ARG A 136 -0.54 21.31 -15.12
N ILE A 137 0.60 20.78 -14.67
CA ILE A 137 1.89 21.46 -14.82
C ILE A 137 2.27 21.55 -16.30
N LEU A 138 2.08 20.45 -17.05
CA LEU A 138 2.36 20.39 -18.49
C LEU A 138 1.43 21.30 -19.32
N GLU A 139 0.19 21.53 -18.86
CA GLU A 139 -0.81 22.36 -19.53
C GLU A 139 -0.73 23.86 -19.16
N SER A 140 0.15 24.26 -18.23
CA SER A 140 0.32 25.68 -17.88
C SER A 140 1.14 26.43 -18.95
N PRO A 141 0.62 27.53 -19.54
CA PRO A 141 1.39 28.33 -20.49
C PRO A 141 2.58 28.97 -19.76
N LYS A 142 3.78 28.84 -20.36
CA LYS A 142 5.00 29.52 -19.91
C LYS A 142 4.88 31.03 -19.98
#